data_AF-A0A0R3KAK9-F1
#
_entry.id   AF-A0A0R3KAK9-F1
#
_cell.length_a   1.000
_cell.length_b   1.000
_cell.length_c   1.000
_cell.angle_alpha   90.00
_cell.angle_beta   90.00
_cell.angle_gamma   90.00
#
_symmetry.space_group_name_H-M   'P 1'
#
loop_
_entity.id
_entity.type
_entity.pdbx_description
1 polymer ?
#
loop_
_entity_poly.entity_id
_entity_poly.type
_entity_poly.pdbx_seq_one_letter_code
_entity_poly.pdbx_strand_id
1 'polypeptide(L)' 'MPAINDAEDASAASAVLLSAVAVGSLTPSDAAEIRKLVDAYVKATEVTEVLARLGKLEQRL' A
#
# COMPACT_ATOMS: atom_id res chain seq x y z
N MET A 1 12.35 -3.40 -0.84
CA MET A 1 10.97 -2.90 -0.93
C MET A 1 11.01 -1.40 -0.66
N PRO A 2 10.37 -0.56 -1.50
CA PRO A 2 10.25 0.86 -1.22
C PRO A 2 9.42 1.09 0.05
N ALA A 3 9.57 2.26 0.67
CA ALA A 3 8.64 2.68 1.70
C ALA A 3 7.25 2.84 1.07
N ILE A 4 6.21 2.42 1.80
CA ILE A 4 4.82 2.59 1.41
C ILE A 4 4.22 3.56 2.40
N ASN A 5 3.78 4.72 1.93
CA ASN A 5 3.17 5.76 2.76
C ASN A 5 1.75 6.04 2.27
N ASP A 6 1.54 6.00 0.96
CA ASP A 6 0.26 6.29 0.33
C ASP A 6 -0.06 5.32 -0.82
N ALA A 7 -1.17 5.59 -1.51
CA ALA A 7 -1.61 4.80 -2.64
C ALA A 7 -0.73 4.93 -3.88
N GLU A 8 0.02 6.03 -4.04
CA GLU A 8 0.93 6.21 -5.17
C GLU A 8 2.12 5.25 -5.04
N ASP A 9 2.62 5.06 -3.82
CA ASP A 9 3.70 4.11 -3.50
C ASP A 9 3.35 2.65 -3.83
N ALA A 10 2.05 2.29 -3.83
CA ALA A 10 1.58 0.95 -4.19
C ALA A 10 1.96 0.57 -5.64
N SER A 11 1.99 1.57 -6.54
CA SER A 11 2.40 1.36 -7.94
C SER A 11 3.88 1.01 -8.04
N ALA A 12 4.74 1.68 -7.26
CA ALA A 12 6.17 1.39 -7.19
C ALA A 12 6.44 0.01 -6.59
N ALA A 13 5.71 -0.38 -5.54
CA ALA A 13 5.75 -1.72 -4.98
C ALA A 13 5.39 -2.78 -6.03
N SER A 14 4.36 -2.52 -6.82
CA SER A 14 3.91 -3.41 -7.90
C SER A 14 4.98 -3.63 -8.96
N ALA A 15 5.68 -2.56 -9.37
CA ALA A 15 6.77 -2.65 -10.33
C ALA A 15 7.93 -3.51 -9.82
N VAL A 16 8.27 -3.38 -8.53
CA VAL A 16 9.30 -4.21 -7.89
C VAL A 16 8.87 -5.68 -7.83
N LEU A 17 7.62 -5.96 -7.46
CA LEU A 17 7.08 -7.32 -7.44
C LEU A 17 7.08 -7.95 -8.84
N LEU A 18 6.66 -7.20 -9.86
CA LEU A 18 6.64 -7.68 -11.23
C LEU A 18 8.05 -7.99 -11.75
N SER A 19 9.03 -7.13 -11.45
CA SER A 19 10.44 -7.37 -11.78
C SER A 19 10.97 -8.61 -11.08
N ALA A 20 10.69 -8.78 -9.78
CA ALA A 20 11.10 -9.94 -9.01
C ALA A 20 10.53 -11.26 -9.56
N VAL A 21 9.28 -11.24 -10.04
CA VAL A 21 8.65 -12.38 -10.72
C VAL A 21 9.31 -12.64 -12.08
N ALA A 22 9.56 -11.60 -12.87
CA ALA A 22 10.16 -11.73 -14.19
C ALA A 22 11.57 -12.35 -14.15
N VAL A 23 12.36 -12.07 -13.10
CA VAL A 23 13.70 -12.67 -12.91
C VAL A 23 13.66 -14.01 -12.16
N GLY A 24 12.48 -14.51 -11.80
CA GLY A 24 12.30 -15.79 -11.11
C GLY A 24 12.73 -15.80 -9.64
N SER A 25 13.03 -14.64 -9.06
CA SER A 25 13.35 -14.49 -7.63
C SER A 25 12.14 -14.65 -6.71
N LEU A 26 10.93 -14.54 -7.29
CA LEU A 26 9.68 -14.65 -6.59
C LEU A 26 8.66 -15.38 -7.47
N THR A 27 7.80 -16.22 -6.90
CA THR A 27 6.72 -16.82 -7.68
C THR A 27 5.56 -15.83 -7.88
N PRO A 28 4.75 -15.98 -8.94
CA PRO A 28 3.54 -15.16 -9.09
C PRO A 28 2.60 -15.24 -7.87
N SER A 29 2.52 -16.41 -7.23
CA SER A 29 1.70 -16.61 -6.02
C SER A 29 2.23 -15.82 -4.83
N ASP A 30 3.54 -15.85 -4.59
CA ASP A 30 4.17 -15.05 -3.52
C ASP A 30 3.98 -13.55 -3.76
N ALA A 31 4.09 -13.09 -5.02
CA ALA A 31 3.87 -11.69 -5.37
C ALA A 31 2.43 -11.26 -5.05
N ALA A 32 1.45 -12.13 -5.32
CA ALA A 32 0.06 -11.87 -5.02
C ALA A 32 -0.17 -11.74 -3.51
N GLU A 33 0.46 -12.58 -2.68
CA GLU A 33 0.34 -12.46 -1.22
C GLU A 33 0.99 -11.18 -0.69
N ILE A 34 2.17 -10.82 -1.17
CA ILE A 34 2.82 -9.55 -0.79
C ILE A 34 1.97 -8.36 -1.22
N ARG A 35 1.39 -8.42 -2.43
CA ARG A 35 0.52 -7.36 -2.93
C ARG A 35 -0.70 -7.12 -2.03
N LYS A 36 -1.33 -8.18 -1.52
CA LYS A 36 -2.45 -8.04 -0.57
C LYS A 36 -2.05 -7.30 0.70
N LEU A 37 -0.84 -7.55 1.22
CA LEU A 37 -0.32 -6.85 2.39
C LEU A 37 -0.13 -5.34 2.11
N VAL A 38 0.42 -5.01 0.93
CA VAL A 38 0.58 -3.61 0.50
C VAL A 38 -0.78 -2.92 0.38
N ASP A 39 -1.75 -3.55 -0.30
CA ASP A 39 -3.09 -2.97 -0.48
C ASP A 39 -3.81 -2.77 0.87
N ALA A 40 -3.67 -3.72 1.79
CA ALA A 40 -4.25 -3.61 3.13
C ALA A 40 -3.63 -2.47 3.94
N TYR A 41 -2.30 -2.31 3.86
CA TYR A 41 -1.59 -1.23 4.54
C TYR A 41 -2.01 0.14 4.01
N VAL A 42 -1.99 0.32 2.69
CA VAL A 42 -2.40 1.58 2.04
C VAL A 42 -3.82 1.96 2.45
N LYS A 43 -4.75 1.01 2.39
CA LYS A 43 -6.14 1.24 2.80
C LYS A 43 -6.25 1.67 4.27
N ALA A 44 -5.47 1.05 5.16
CA ALA A 44 -5.46 1.42 6.57
C ALA A 44 -4.94 2.85 6.78
N THR A 45 -3.91 3.25 6.04
CA THR A 45 -3.36 4.62 6.08
C THR A 45 -4.38 5.63 5.58
N GLU A 46 -4.99 5.41 4.41
CA GLU A 46 -6.01 6.32 3.85
C GLU A 46 -7.20 6.50 4.81
N VAL A 47 -7.69 5.41 5.41
CA VAL A 47 -8.77 5.47 6.40
C VAL A 47 -8.35 6.28 7.61
N THR A 48 -7.13 6.06 8.11
CA THR A 48 -6.61 6.79 9.27
C THR A 48 -6.50 8.29 8.99
N GLU A 49 -6.03 8.68 7.80
CA GLU A 49 -5.93 10.08 7.40
C GLU A 49 -7.29 10.76 7.27
N VAL A 50 -8.26 10.08 6.66
CA VAL A 50 -9.64 10.59 6.54
C VAL A 50 -10.25 10.79 7.92
N LEU A 51 -10.14 9.80 8.82
CA LEU A 51 -10.65 9.90 10.19
C LEU A 51 -9.97 11.03 10.96
N ALA A 52 -8.66 11.20 10.82
CA ALA A 52 -7.92 12.28 11.47
C ALA A 52 -8.38 13.66 10.97
N ARG A 53 -8.66 13.81 9.68
CA ARG A 53 -9.19 15.06 9.10
C ARG A 53 -10.63 15.33 9.57
N LEU A 54 -11.46 14.29 9.67
CA LEU A 54 -12.83 14.41 10.15
C LEU A 54 -12.86 14.84 11.62
N GLY A 55 -12.07 14.20 12.49
CA GLY A 55 -12.02 14.58 13.91
C GLY A 55 -11.56 16.02 14.14
N LYS A 56 -10.64 16.53 13.31
CA LYS A 56 -10.25 17.96 13.34
C LYS A 56 -11.38 18.89 12.92
N LEU A 57 -12.26 18.46 12.03
CA LEU A 57 -13.42 19.24 11.60
C LEU A 57 -14.52 19.22 12.67
N GLU A 58 -14.76 18.06 13.29
CA GLU A 58 -15.74 17.90 14.37
C GLU A 58 -15.39 18.73 15.61
N GLN A 59 -14.09 18.91 15.92
CA GLN A 59 -13.63 19.79 16.99
C GLN A 59 -13.88 21.30 16.74
N ARG A 60 -14.21 21.68 15.50
CA ARG A 60 -14.47 23.06 15.09
C ARG A 60 -15.96 23.40 15.02
N LEU A 61 -16.83 22.41 15.21
CA LEU A 61 -18.29 22.54 15.31
C LEU A 61 -18.70 22.77 16.76
#